data_AF-A0AAD5WKZ3-F1
#
_entry.id   AF-A0AAD5WKZ3-F1
#
_cell.length_a   1.000
_cell.length_b   1.000
_cell.length_c   1.000
_cell.angle_alpha   90.00
_cell.angle_beta   90.00
_cell.angle_gamma   90.00
#
_symmetry.space_group_name_H-M   'P 1'
#
loop_
_entity.id
_entity.type
_entity.pdbx_description
1 polymer ?
#
loop_
_entity_poly.entity_id
_entity_poly.type
_entity_poly.pdbx_seq_one_letter_code
_entity_poly.pdbx_strand_id
1 'polypeptide(L)'
;MNAGYLRQLRPSGALKTIVSDRINNQQCQKIVIDYSSPNIGKQFHVGNLRSTLIGKYLDKVHRAIGNQVISVNYLGDWGTQFATIAAYWPKVRPSDSYWDSCSDVEKIRAITDCYVVANKKKRMDENFRDEVRQTFAEMESQIMNGDFSSSTMRLWKDIREISERHLKHFYSLWHYESTYVPGARCLVLRSDQGQSCTENEHRYLGHRSIRRW
;
A
#
# COMPACT_ATOMS: atom_id res chain seq x y z
N MET A 1 26.66 3.66 -19.65
CA MET A 1 27.84 3.56 -18.77
C MET A 1 28.63 2.32 -19.16
N ASN A 2 29.95 2.46 -19.37
CA ASN A 2 30.82 1.38 -19.84
C ASN A 2 31.11 0.37 -18.70
N ALA A 3 30.83 -0.91 -18.92
CA ALA A 3 30.98 -1.96 -17.90
C ALA A 3 32.43 -2.15 -17.41
N GLY A 4 33.43 -1.73 -18.21
CA GLY A 4 34.85 -1.73 -17.81
C GLY A 4 35.16 -0.72 -16.70
N TYR A 5 34.52 0.46 -16.74
CA TYR A 5 34.73 1.52 -15.76
C TYR A 5 34.21 1.12 -14.36
N LEU A 6 33.06 0.44 -14.31
CA LEU A 6 32.49 -0.06 -13.04
C LEU A 6 33.33 -1.19 -12.43
N ARG A 7 34.02 -2.01 -13.24
CA ARG A 7 34.91 -3.07 -12.73
C ARG A 7 36.19 -2.51 -12.11
N GLN A 8 36.69 -1.37 -12.59
CA GLN A 8 37.88 -0.70 -12.04
C GLN A 8 37.60 0.01 -10.70
N LEU A 9 36.35 0.39 -10.43
CA LEU A 9 35.96 1.06 -9.17
C LEU A 9 35.67 0.10 -8.00
N ARG A 10 35.56 -1.21 -8.26
CA ARG A 10 35.29 -2.24 -7.24
C ARG A 10 36.48 -2.55 -6.31
N PRO A 11 37.73 -2.71 -6.81
CA PRO A 11 38.85 -3.13 -5.97
C PRO A 11 39.40 -2.00 -5.08
N SER A 12 39.19 -0.75 -5.46
CA SER A 12 39.86 0.42 -4.88
C SER A 12 39.09 1.08 -3.73
N GLY A 13 37.89 0.58 -3.36
CA GLY A 13 37.01 1.29 -2.43
C GLY A 13 36.48 2.63 -2.97
N ALA A 14 36.90 3.04 -4.17
CA ALA A 14 36.58 4.32 -4.79
C ALA A 14 35.07 4.53 -4.98
N LEU A 15 34.31 3.46 -5.24
CA LEU A 15 32.85 3.53 -5.27
C LEU A 15 32.26 3.89 -3.90
N LYS A 16 32.83 3.34 -2.82
CA LYS A 16 32.45 3.68 -1.45
C LYS A 16 32.81 5.14 -1.16
N THR A 17 34.03 5.57 -1.49
CA THR A 17 34.50 6.95 -1.30
C THR A 17 33.67 7.97 -2.10
N ILE A 18 33.40 7.74 -3.39
CA ILE A 18 32.59 8.64 -4.23
C ILE A 18 31.16 8.76 -3.69
N VAL A 19 30.59 7.65 -3.23
CA VAL A 19 29.26 7.64 -2.62
C VAL A 19 29.29 8.33 -1.26
N SER A 20 30.28 8.04 -0.41
CA SER A 20 30.48 8.67 0.89
C SER A 20 30.74 10.17 0.79
N ASP A 21 31.57 10.65 -0.13
CA ASP A 21 31.86 12.08 -0.32
C ASP A 21 30.64 12.86 -0.82
N ARG A 22 29.82 12.23 -1.69
CA ARG A 22 28.54 12.82 -2.12
C ARG A 22 27.49 12.80 -1.02
N ILE A 23 27.43 11.74 -0.22
CA ILE A 23 26.51 11.63 0.93
C ILE A 23 26.90 12.61 2.03
N ASN A 24 28.19 12.72 2.36
CA ASN A 24 28.71 13.57 3.43
C ASN A 24 28.58 15.07 3.11
N ASN A 25 28.60 15.45 1.82
CA ASN A 25 28.35 16.82 1.38
C ASN A 25 26.87 17.10 1.05
N GLN A 26 25.99 16.10 1.09
CA GLN A 26 24.56 16.30 0.88
C GLN A 26 23.86 16.60 2.20
N GLN A 27 23.19 17.74 2.26
CA GLN A 27 22.33 18.08 3.38
C GLN A 27 21.15 17.10 3.43
N CYS A 28 21.00 16.39 4.56
CA CYS A 28 19.89 15.46 4.81
C CYS A 28 18.55 16.13 4.49
N GLN A 29 17.81 15.57 3.52
CA GLN A 29 16.49 16.08 3.11
C GLN A 29 15.37 15.29 3.77
N LYS A 30 14.23 15.96 3.97
CA LYS A 30 12.96 15.31 4.30
C LYS A 30 12.21 15.00 3.01
N ILE A 31 12.00 13.72 2.73
CA ILE A 31 11.40 13.25 1.48
C ILE A 31 10.12 12.49 1.79
N VAL A 32 9.03 12.86 1.12
CA VAL A 32 7.78 12.10 1.15
C VAL A 32 7.70 11.28 -0.13
N ILE A 33 7.45 9.98 -0.01
CA ILE A 33 7.28 9.09 -1.16
C ILE A 33 5.93 8.38 -1.01
N ASP A 34 5.00 8.67 -1.91
CA ASP A 34 3.73 7.96 -2.03
C ASP A 34 3.87 6.82 -3.04
N TYR A 35 3.51 5.61 -2.64
CA TYR A 35 3.57 4.44 -3.51
C TYR A 35 2.57 3.35 -3.11
N SER A 36 2.40 2.39 -4.00
CA SER A 36 1.41 1.31 -3.92
C SER A 36 -0.02 1.79 -4.18
N SER A 37 -0.56 2.62 -3.31
CA SER A 37 -1.86 3.32 -3.41
C SER A 37 -2.99 2.52 -4.07
N PRO A 38 -3.27 1.27 -3.63
CA PRO A 38 -4.35 0.47 -4.19
C PRO A 38 -5.73 1.04 -3.81
N ASN A 39 -6.72 0.76 -4.67
CA ASN A 39 -8.12 1.01 -4.35
C ASN A 39 -8.67 -0.08 -3.42
N ILE A 40 -9.33 0.33 -2.34
CA ILE A 40 -9.98 -0.57 -1.39
C ILE A 40 -11.21 -1.24 -2.02
N GLY A 41 -11.50 -2.48 -1.62
CA GLY A 41 -12.61 -3.27 -2.18
C GLY A 41 -12.36 -3.79 -3.59
N LYS A 42 -11.14 -3.66 -4.12
CA LYS A 42 -10.69 -4.25 -5.37
C LYS A 42 -9.48 -5.14 -5.13
N GLN A 43 -9.33 -6.17 -5.96
CA GLN A 43 -8.14 -7.02 -5.93
C GLN A 43 -6.87 -6.23 -6.27
N PHE A 44 -5.79 -6.53 -5.55
CA PHE A 44 -4.48 -5.97 -5.85
C PHE A 44 -3.97 -6.53 -7.19
N HIS A 45 -3.64 -5.65 -8.15
CA HIS A 45 -3.23 -6.05 -9.49
C HIS A 45 -1.82 -5.56 -9.86
N VAL A 46 -1.29 -6.02 -11.00
CA VAL A 46 0.07 -5.72 -11.49
C VAL A 46 0.38 -4.21 -11.59
N GLY A 47 -0.64 -3.40 -11.91
CA GLY A 47 -0.52 -1.93 -11.89
C GLY A 47 -0.08 -1.38 -10.53
N ASN A 48 -0.67 -1.86 -9.43
CA ASN A 48 -0.29 -1.45 -8.08
C ASN A 48 1.11 -1.99 -7.74
N LEU A 49 1.39 -3.24 -8.12
CA LEU A 49 2.69 -3.88 -7.89
C LEU A 49 3.86 -3.05 -8.44
N ARG A 50 3.72 -2.51 -9.66
CA ARG A 50 4.76 -1.67 -10.27
C ARG A 50 5.08 -0.45 -9.40
N SER A 51 4.04 0.27 -8.95
CA SER A 51 4.20 1.42 -8.05
C SER A 51 4.85 1.00 -6.73
N THR A 52 4.38 -0.11 -6.14
CA THR A 52 4.93 -0.66 -4.89
C THR A 52 6.42 -0.94 -5.00
N LEU A 53 6.85 -1.60 -6.07
CA LEU A 53 8.26 -1.99 -6.26
C LEU A 53 9.16 -0.77 -6.48
N ILE A 54 8.78 0.13 -7.39
CA ILE A 54 9.57 1.33 -7.71
C ILE A 54 9.65 2.23 -6.48
N GLY A 55 8.51 2.52 -5.85
CA GLY A 55 8.45 3.36 -4.66
C GLY A 55 9.24 2.78 -3.49
N LYS A 56 9.16 1.46 -3.28
CA LYS A 56 9.94 0.81 -2.22
C LYS A 56 11.44 0.84 -2.49
N TYR A 57 11.86 0.71 -3.75
CA TYR A 57 13.26 0.86 -4.12
C TYR A 57 13.76 2.29 -3.86
N LEU A 58 13.00 3.31 -4.25
CA LEU A 58 13.33 4.71 -3.98
C LEU A 58 13.39 5.00 -2.47
N ASP A 59 12.43 4.51 -1.68
CA ASP A 59 12.45 4.59 -0.21
C ASP A 59 13.75 4.04 0.37
N LYS A 60 14.18 2.85 -0.07
CA LYS A 60 15.44 2.24 0.38
C LYS A 60 16.67 3.05 -0.03
N VAL A 61 16.73 3.51 -1.28
CA VAL A 61 17.86 4.31 -1.78
C VAL A 61 17.97 5.62 -1.00
N HIS A 62 16.87 6.35 -0.83
CA HIS A 62 16.87 7.63 -0.13
C HIS A 62 17.26 7.49 1.35
N ARG A 63 16.80 6.42 2.03
CA ARG A 63 17.25 6.11 3.40
C ARG A 63 18.73 5.76 3.45
N ALA A 64 19.22 4.96 2.52
CA ALA A 64 20.63 4.54 2.47
C ALA A 64 21.60 5.70 2.23
N ILE A 65 21.17 6.76 1.54
CA ILE A 65 21.96 7.98 1.35
C ILE A 65 21.75 9.03 2.45
N GLY A 66 21.08 8.67 3.56
CA GLY A 66 20.96 9.51 4.74
C GLY A 66 19.75 10.46 4.79
N ASN A 67 18.81 10.40 3.85
CA ASN A 67 17.60 11.23 3.91
C ASN A 67 16.57 10.71 4.91
N GLN A 68 15.80 11.62 5.51
CA GLN A 68 14.62 11.28 6.29
C GLN A 68 13.44 11.01 5.35
N VAL A 69 13.07 9.75 5.17
CA VAL A 69 11.95 9.36 4.29
C VAL A 69 10.67 9.09 5.08
N ILE A 70 9.58 9.71 4.65
CA ILE A 70 8.20 9.43 5.07
C ILE A 70 7.49 8.72 3.91
N SER A 71 7.21 7.42 4.09
CA SER A 71 6.48 6.63 3.10
C SER A 71 4.97 6.80 3.32
N VAL A 72 4.23 7.07 2.25
CA VAL A 72 2.78 7.19 2.25
C VAL A 72 2.20 6.08 1.36
N ASN A 73 1.07 5.53 1.77
CA ASN A 73 0.28 4.63 0.96
C ASN A 73 -1.13 5.22 0.90
N TYR A 74 -1.36 6.07 -0.11
CA TYR A 74 -2.62 6.80 -0.25
C TYR A 74 -3.72 5.88 -0.81
N LEU A 75 -4.42 5.18 0.09
CA LEU A 75 -5.45 4.21 -0.28
C LEU A 75 -6.64 4.91 -0.94
N GLY A 76 -7.16 4.31 -2.02
CA GLY A 76 -8.43 4.73 -2.62
C GLY A 76 -9.61 4.18 -1.83
N ASP A 77 -9.91 4.80 -0.69
CA ASP A 77 -10.91 4.32 0.28
C ASP A 77 -12.22 5.12 0.30
N TRP A 78 -12.37 6.11 -0.58
CA TRP A 78 -13.61 6.85 -0.77
C TRP A 78 -13.98 7.03 -2.25
N GLY A 79 -15.28 7.16 -2.54
CA GLY A 79 -15.81 7.43 -3.88
C GLY A 79 -17.10 6.68 -4.24
N THR A 80 -17.70 7.04 -5.38
CA THR A 80 -19.00 6.53 -5.84
C THR A 80 -19.04 5.00 -6.01
N GLN A 81 -17.89 4.33 -6.12
CA GLN A 81 -17.82 2.87 -6.11
C GLN A 81 -18.42 2.25 -4.85
N PHE A 82 -18.23 2.87 -3.68
CA PHE A 82 -18.78 2.36 -2.42
C PHE A 82 -20.28 2.53 -2.36
N ALA A 83 -20.80 3.67 -2.81
CA ALA A 83 -22.26 3.86 -2.95
C ALA A 83 -22.87 2.89 -3.96
N THR A 84 -22.16 2.61 -5.07
CA THR A 84 -22.59 1.63 -6.08
C THR A 84 -22.68 0.23 -5.48
N ILE A 85 -21.69 -0.17 -4.67
CA ILE A 85 -21.69 -1.44 -3.95
C ILE A 85 -22.81 -1.42 -2.90
N ALA A 86 -22.91 -0.38 -2.08
CA ALA A 86 -23.88 -0.29 -0.99
C ALA A 86 -25.34 -0.38 -1.45
N ALA A 87 -25.69 0.26 -2.58
CA ALA A 87 -27.02 0.19 -3.16
C ALA A 87 -27.36 -1.20 -3.73
N TYR A 88 -26.36 -1.98 -4.15
CA TYR A 88 -26.58 -3.29 -4.78
C TYR A 88 -26.35 -4.48 -3.83
N TRP A 89 -25.48 -4.33 -2.84
CA TRP A 89 -25.07 -5.39 -1.93
C TRP A 89 -26.24 -6.11 -1.25
N PRO A 90 -27.29 -5.44 -0.76
CA PRO A 90 -28.44 -6.13 -0.16
C PRO A 90 -29.12 -7.15 -1.09
N LYS A 91 -28.96 -7.02 -2.41
CA LYS A 91 -29.57 -7.91 -3.43
C LYS A 91 -28.72 -9.15 -3.72
N VAL A 92 -27.43 -9.13 -3.38
CA VAL A 92 -26.45 -10.19 -3.75
C VAL A 92 -25.62 -10.69 -2.57
N ARG A 93 -25.80 -10.11 -1.37
CA ARG A 93 -25.05 -10.47 -0.16
C ARG A 93 -25.35 -11.94 0.21
N PRO A 94 -24.33 -12.77 0.44
CA PRO A 94 -24.52 -14.14 0.91
C PRO A 94 -25.02 -14.17 2.37
N SER A 95 -25.45 -15.33 2.85
CA SER A 95 -25.83 -15.50 4.26
C SER A 95 -24.66 -15.19 5.19
N ASP A 96 -24.95 -14.70 6.40
CA ASP A 96 -23.92 -14.34 7.39
C ASP A 96 -23.02 -15.53 7.73
N SER A 97 -23.61 -16.73 7.90
CA SER A 97 -22.85 -17.96 8.14
C SER A 97 -21.84 -18.28 7.02
N TYR A 98 -22.22 -18.07 5.75
CA TYR A 98 -21.29 -18.28 4.63
C TYR A 98 -20.25 -17.17 4.59
N TRP A 99 -20.66 -15.91 4.74
CA TRP A 99 -19.77 -14.76 4.74
C TRP A 99 -18.68 -14.89 5.81
N ASP A 100 -19.04 -15.29 7.03
CA ASP A 100 -18.09 -15.43 8.13
C ASP A 100 -17.10 -16.58 7.93
N SER A 101 -17.48 -17.61 7.17
CA SER A 101 -16.59 -18.72 6.80
C SER A 101 -15.59 -18.37 5.69
N CYS A 102 -15.85 -17.32 4.90
CA CYS A 102 -15.01 -16.93 3.77
C CYS A 102 -13.69 -16.29 4.21
N SER A 103 -12.62 -16.58 3.47
CA SER A 103 -11.34 -15.86 3.57
C SER A 103 -11.46 -14.40 3.08
N ASP A 104 -10.51 -13.55 3.47
CA ASP A 104 -10.49 -12.16 3.00
C ASP A 104 -10.40 -12.04 1.48
N VAL A 105 -9.71 -12.98 0.82
CA VAL A 105 -9.57 -13.00 -0.64
C VAL A 105 -10.91 -13.27 -1.31
N GLU A 106 -11.68 -14.24 -0.79
CA GLU A 106 -13.02 -14.55 -1.28
C GLU A 106 -13.99 -13.40 -1.05
N LYS A 107 -13.92 -12.76 0.13
CA LYS A 107 -14.71 -11.56 0.44
C LYS A 107 -14.43 -10.42 -0.54
N ILE A 108 -13.15 -10.11 -0.78
CA ILE A 108 -12.75 -9.07 -1.74
C ILE A 108 -13.23 -9.40 -3.16
N ARG A 109 -13.17 -10.68 -3.55
CA ARG A 109 -13.68 -11.13 -4.85
C ARG A 109 -15.18 -10.89 -4.97
N ALA A 110 -15.97 -11.30 -3.98
CA ALA A 110 -17.41 -11.09 -3.97
C ALA A 110 -17.79 -9.59 -4.01
N ILE A 111 -17.06 -8.74 -3.27
CA ILE A 111 -17.23 -7.28 -3.30
C ILE A 111 -16.91 -6.72 -4.70
N THR A 112 -15.82 -7.19 -5.30
CA THR A 112 -15.41 -6.79 -6.66
C THR A 112 -16.45 -7.19 -7.69
N ASP A 113 -16.98 -8.42 -7.60
CA ASP A 113 -18.00 -8.94 -8.52
C ASP A 113 -19.32 -8.16 -8.37
N CYS A 114 -19.73 -7.86 -7.13
CA CYS A 114 -20.86 -6.97 -6.85
C CYS A 114 -20.69 -5.62 -7.55
N TYR A 115 -19.52 -4.98 -7.42
CA TYR A 115 -19.25 -3.71 -8.10
C TYR A 115 -19.37 -3.82 -9.63
N VAL A 116 -18.83 -4.89 -10.23
CA VAL A 116 -18.89 -5.08 -11.69
C VAL A 116 -20.34 -5.18 -12.17
N VAL A 117 -21.15 -6.01 -11.51
CA VAL A 117 -22.57 -6.19 -11.85
C VAL A 117 -23.37 -4.91 -11.61
N ALA A 118 -23.19 -4.29 -10.44
CA ALA A 118 -23.87 -3.04 -10.08
C ALA A 118 -23.51 -1.90 -11.05
N ASN A 119 -22.24 -1.78 -11.43
CA ASN A 119 -21.79 -0.74 -12.35
C ASN A 119 -22.35 -0.96 -13.77
N LYS A 120 -22.53 -2.22 -14.21
CA LYS A 120 -23.24 -2.52 -15.46
C LYS A 120 -24.71 -2.11 -15.36
N LYS A 121 -25.40 -2.43 -14.27
CA LYS A 121 -26.79 -2.02 -14.02
C LYS A 121 -26.92 -0.49 -14.01
N LYS A 122 -26.02 0.23 -13.33
CA LYS A 122 -25.99 1.69 -13.26
C LYS A 122 -25.91 2.39 -14.62
N ARG A 123 -25.31 1.74 -15.62
CA ARG A 123 -25.23 2.28 -16.99
C ARG A 123 -26.52 2.11 -17.79
N MET A 124 -27.32 1.10 -17.45
CA MET A 124 -28.52 0.71 -18.21
C MET A 124 -29.82 1.19 -17.56
N ASP A 125 -29.83 1.40 -16.24
CA ASP A 125 -31.02 1.69 -15.44
C ASP A 125 -30.87 3.06 -14.77
N GLU A 126 -31.67 4.02 -15.21
CA GLU A 126 -31.63 5.39 -14.69
C GLU A 126 -32.11 5.48 -13.24
N ASN A 127 -33.11 4.69 -12.85
CA ASN A 127 -33.60 4.65 -11.47
C ASN A 127 -32.50 4.14 -10.52
N PHE A 128 -31.79 3.10 -10.94
CA PHE A 128 -30.65 2.61 -10.15
C PHE A 128 -29.49 3.60 -10.11
N ARG A 129 -29.28 4.38 -11.18
CA ARG A 129 -28.28 5.45 -11.18
C ARG A 129 -28.62 6.54 -10.17
N ASP A 130 -29.90 6.89 -10.04
CA ASP A 130 -30.35 7.90 -9.07
C ASP A 130 -30.34 7.35 -7.64
N GLU A 131 -30.68 6.08 -7.44
CA GLU A 131 -30.50 5.37 -6.15
C GLU A 131 -29.03 5.48 -5.68
N VAL A 132 -28.06 5.17 -6.56
CA VAL A 132 -26.63 5.28 -6.24
C VAL A 132 -26.21 6.71 -5.90
N ARG A 133 -26.78 7.72 -6.57
CA ARG A 133 -26.49 9.14 -6.27
C ARG A 133 -27.02 9.54 -4.90
N GLN A 134 -28.23 9.12 -4.56
CA GLN A 134 -28.83 9.36 -3.24
C GLN A 134 -28.01 8.67 -2.14
N THR A 135 -27.68 7.38 -2.32
CA THR A 135 -26.82 6.65 -1.38
C THR A 135 -25.46 7.34 -1.19
N PHE A 136 -24.85 7.86 -2.27
CA PHE A 136 -23.59 8.59 -2.15
C PHE A 136 -23.73 9.88 -1.34
N ALA A 137 -24.76 10.67 -1.60
CA ALA A 137 -25.04 11.91 -0.85
C ALA A 137 -25.30 11.63 0.64
N GLU A 138 -26.04 10.56 0.95
CA GLU A 138 -26.28 10.11 2.34
C GLU A 138 -24.98 9.72 3.04
N MET A 139 -24.12 8.95 2.36
CA MET A 139 -22.81 8.55 2.86
C MET A 139 -21.88 9.76 3.10
N GLU A 140 -21.88 10.75 2.20
CA GLU A 140 -21.11 11.99 2.39
C GLU A 140 -21.59 12.79 3.60
N SER A 141 -22.90 12.97 3.75
CA SER A 141 -23.49 13.64 4.91
C SER A 141 -23.13 12.93 6.23
N GLN A 142 -23.19 11.59 6.23
CA GLN A 142 -22.86 10.77 7.39
C GLN A 142 -21.39 10.91 7.81
N ILE A 143 -20.45 10.89 6.86
CA ILE A 143 -19.04 11.16 7.16
C ILE A 143 -18.83 12.55 7.76
N MET A 144 -19.45 13.58 7.19
CA MET A 144 -19.27 14.97 7.67
C MET A 144 -19.79 15.16 9.10
N ASN A 145 -20.87 14.47 9.46
CA ASN A 145 -21.46 14.51 10.79
C ASN A 145 -20.82 13.51 11.78
N GLY A 146 -19.91 12.65 11.31
CA GLY A 146 -19.30 11.59 12.12
C GLY A 146 -20.26 10.46 12.50
N ASP A 147 -21.35 10.27 11.75
CA ASP A 147 -22.31 9.20 11.96
C ASP A 147 -21.95 7.96 11.13
N PHE A 148 -21.56 6.88 11.80
CA PHE A 148 -21.22 5.60 11.17
C PHE A 148 -22.23 4.50 11.49
N SER A 149 -23.42 4.87 11.98
CA SER A 149 -24.44 3.92 12.44
C SER A 149 -25.28 3.34 11.31
N SER A 150 -25.21 3.87 10.08
CA SER A 150 -25.97 3.38 8.94
C SER A 150 -25.45 2.02 8.43
N SER A 151 -26.32 1.26 7.77
CA SER A 151 -25.92 -0.01 7.14
C SER A 151 -24.89 0.19 6.02
N THR A 152 -24.97 1.30 5.28
CA THR A 152 -24.06 1.66 4.19
C THR A 152 -22.67 2.02 4.71
N MET A 153 -22.58 2.79 5.80
CA MET A 153 -21.31 3.14 6.43
C MET A 153 -20.66 1.95 7.14
N ARG A 154 -21.46 1.07 7.77
CA ARG A 154 -20.95 -0.21 8.29
C ARG A 154 -20.34 -1.06 7.19
N LEU A 155 -21.04 -1.22 6.07
CA LEU A 155 -20.51 -1.95 4.92
C LEU A 155 -19.21 -1.33 4.39
N TRP A 156 -19.14 0.00 4.25
CA TRP A 156 -17.91 0.68 3.84
C TRP A 156 -16.74 0.37 4.78
N LYS A 157 -16.99 0.44 6.10
CA LYS A 157 -15.99 0.13 7.12
C LYS A 157 -15.53 -1.34 7.03
N ASP A 158 -16.45 -2.28 6.86
CA ASP A 158 -16.13 -3.70 6.72
C ASP A 158 -15.25 -3.94 5.47
N ILE A 159 -15.60 -3.34 4.34
CA ILE A 159 -14.82 -3.42 3.10
C ILE A 159 -13.40 -2.88 3.32
N ARG A 160 -13.28 -1.77 4.06
CA ARG A 160 -11.99 -1.16 4.41
C ARG A 160 -11.14 -2.11 5.25
N GLU A 161 -11.71 -2.66 6.31
CA GLU A 161 -11.01 -3.56 7.24
C GLU A 161 -10.56 -4.86 6.57
N ILE A 162 -11.40 -5.47 5.74
CA ILE A 162 -11.05 -6.66 4.95
C ILE A 162 -9.90 -6.34 3.99
N SER A 163 -9.99 -5.23 3.26
CA SER A 163 -8.95 -4.82 2.30
C SER A 163 -7.63 -4.51 3.01
N GLU A 164 -7.67 -3.84 4.16
CA GLU A 164 -6.49 -3.57 4.96
C GLU A 164 -5.81 -4.85 5.46
N ARG A 165 -6.57 -5.84 5.96
CA ARG A 165 -6.02 -7.12 6.41
C ARG A 165 -5.36 -7.87 5.26
N HIS A 166 -6.02 -7.92 4.10
CA HIS A 166 -5.46 -8.50 2.89
C HIS A 166 -4.16 -7.81 2.45
N LEU A 167 -4.14 -6.47 2.38
CA LEU A 167 -2.96 -5.71 2.00
C LEU A 167 -1.80 -5.85 3.00
N LYS A 168 -2.09 -5.85 4.31
CA LYS A 168 -1.08 -6.11 5.36
C LYS A 168 -0.45 -7.49 5.18
N HIS A 169 -1.27 -8.51 4.93
CA HIS A 169 -0.75 -9.85 4.64
C HIS A 169 0.10 -9.86 3.38
N PHE A 170 -0.40 -9.29 2.28
CA PHE A 170 0.35 -9.17 1.02
C PHE A 170 1.71 -8.49 1.24
N TYR A 171 1.77 -7.29 1.82
CA TYR A 171 3.03 -6.58 2.04
C TYR A 171 3.99 -7.34 2.98
N SER A 172 3.48 -8.09 3.97
CA SER A 172 4.31 -8.88 4.88
C SER A 172 5.11 -9.98 4.17
N LEU A 173 4.52 -10.65 3.18
CA LEU A 173 5.20 -11.65 2.36
C LEU A 173 6.35 -11.03 1.56
N TRP A 174 6.13 -9.84 0.99
CA TRP A 174 7.14 -9.12 0.21
C TRP A 174 8.27 -8.52 1.07
N HIS A 175 7.99 -8.20 2.33
CA HIS A 175 9.03 -7.80 3.27
C HIS A 175 10.05 -8.92 3.51
N TYR A 176 9.61 -10.19 3.48
CA TYR A 176 10.47 -11.36 3.68
C TYR A 176 11.33 -11.68 2.43
N GLU A 177 10.80 -11.53 1.22
CA GLU A 177 11.59 -11.77 -0.01
C GLU A 177 12.66 -10.70 -0.26
N SER A 178 12.40 -9.44 0.10
CA SER A 178 13.39 -8.36 -0.07
C SER A 178 14.61 -8.52 0.86
N THR A 179 14.51 -9.35 1.89
CA THR A 179 15.62 -9.78 2.75
C THR A 179 16.41 -10.97 2.19
N TYR A 180 15.93 -11.66 1.16
CA TYR A 180 16.52 -12.89 0.61
C TYR A 180 17.65 -12.68 -0.40
N VAL A 181 18.13 -11.44 -0.55
CA VAL A 181 19.39 -11.17 -1.28
C VAL A 181 20.47 -10.82 -0.25
N PRO A 182 21.16 -11.82 0.35
CA PRO A 182 22.25 -11.60 1.30
C PRO A 182 23.26 -10.56 0.79
N GLY A 183 23.57 -10.56 -0.51
CA GLY A 183 24.46 -9.59 -1.14
C GLY A 183 23.97 -8.14 -1.08
N ALA A 184 22.66 -7.91 -1.28
CA ALA A 184 22.07 -6.57 -1.20
C ALA A 184 21.93 -6.11 0.25
N ARG A 185 21.59 -7.03 1.17
CA ARG A 185 21.56 -6.77 2.61
C ARG A 185 22.96 -6.41 3.14
N CYS A 186 24.00 -7.14 2.71
CA CYS A 186 25.38 -6.80 3.05
C CYS A 186 25.81 -5.46 2.48
N LEU A 187 25.38 -5.06 1.29
CA LEU A 187 25.70 -3.75 0.73
C LEU A 187 25.10 -2.60 1.56
N VAL A 188 23.86 -2.75 2.03
CA VAL A 188 23.17 -1.75 2.88
C VAL A 188 23.71 -1.74 4.31
N LEU A 189 24.01 -2.91 4.90
CA LEU A 189 24.57 -3.00 6.25
C LEU A 189 26.06 -2.56 6.30
N ARG A 190 26.83 -2.77 5.23
CA ARG A 190 28.24 -2.31 5.14
C ARG A 190 28.40 -0.82 4.84
N SER A 191 27.34 -0.14 4.41
CA SER A 191 27.30 1.33 4.35
C SER A 191 27.02 1.96 5.71
N ASP A 192 26.37 1.24 6.63
CA ASP A 192 25.94 1.76 7.94
C ASP A 192 26.99 1.51 9.04
N GLN A 193 27.88 0.54 8.87
CA GLN A 193 28.88 0.17 9.88
C GLN A 193 30.28 0.17 9.26
N GLY A 194 31.12 1.11 9.71
CA GLY A 194 32.57 1.05 9.60
C GLY A 194 33.21 0.03 10.57
N GLN A 195 32.46 -0.94 11.08
CA GLN A 195 32.96 -1.95 12.02
C GLN A 195 32.47 -3.36 11.69
N SER A 196 33.38 -4.31 11.94
CA SER A 196 33.22 -5.75 11.82
C SER A 196 31.93 -6.25 12.46
N CYS A 197 31.18 -7.09 11.76
CA CYS A 197 29.98 -7.73 12.27
C CYS A 197 30.31 -8.58 13.50
N THR A 198 29.79 -8.20 14.67
CA THR A 198 29.55 -9.12 15.77
C THR A 198 28.04 -9.27 15.96
N GLU A 199 27.61 -10.52 16.01
CA GLU A 199 26.23 -10.95 16.24
C GLU A 199 25.76 -10.44 17.61
N ASN A 200 25.01 -9.34 17.64
CA ASN A 200 23.98 -9.03 18.64
C ASN A 200 23.57 -7.57 18.50
N GLU A 201 22.48 -7.29 17.76
CA GLU A 201 21.71 -6.05 17.97
C GLU A 201 20.30 -6.21 17.38
N HIS A 202 19.45 -6.89 18.14
CA HIS A 202 18.00 -6.81 18.02
C HIS A 202 17.53 -5.44 18.50
N ARG A 203 17.53 -4.41 17.65
CA ARG A 203 16.74 -3.18 17.86
C ARG A 203 16.74 -2.31 16.60
N TYR A 204 15.68 -2.39 15.79
CA TYR A 204 15.32 -1.28 14.90
C TYR A 204 13.84 -0.92 15.09
N LEU A 205 13.71 0.12 15.92
CA LEU A 205 12.74 1.22 15.96
C LEU A 205 11.58 1.17 14.97
N GLY A 206 10.39 1.29 15.56
CA GLY A 206 9.08 1.17 14.91
C GLY A 206 8.85 2.14 13.75
N HIS A 207 8.28 1.59 12.69
CA HIS A 207 7.61 2.33 11.62
C HIS A 207 6.50 3.21 12.21
N ARG A 208 6.71 4.54 12.26
CA ARG A 208 5.59 5.49 12.30
C ARG A 208 4.98 5.56 10.91
N SER A 209 4.14 4.58 10.60
CA SER A 209 3.09 4.73 9.61
C SER A 209 2.16 5.82 10.12
N ILE A 210 2.11 6.97 9.45
CA ILE A 210 1.03 7.94 9.68
C ILE A 210 -0.24 7.26 9.17
N ARG A 211 -0.99 6.63 10.09
CA ARG A 211 -2.40 6.30 9.87
C ARG A 211 -3.13 7.64 9.84
N ARG A 212 -3.57 8.09 8.66
CA ARG A 212 -4.65 9.07 8.60
C ARG A 212 -5.95 8.27 8.49
N TRP A 213 -6.76 8.47 9.53
CA TRP A 213 -8.17 8.14 9.77
C TRP A 213 -8.82 7.17 8.81
#